data_AF-A0A1H7A0T7-F1
#
_entry.id   AF-A0A1H7A0T7-F1
#
_cell.length_a   1.000
_cell.length_b   1.000
_cell.length_c   1.000
_cell.angle_alpha   90.00
_cell.angle_beta   90.00
_cell.angle_gamma   90.00
#
_symmetry.space_group_name_H-M   'P 1'
#
loop_
_entity.id
_entity.type
_entity.pdbx_description
1 polymer ?
#
loop_
_entity_poly.entity_id
_entity_poly.type
_entity_poly.pdbx_seq_one_letter_code
_entity_poly.pdbx_strand_id
1 'polypeptide(L)' 'MTLTAYWLGQSIVAAATPEEVVAVMERHEPPGRWLTEQARELTVDELAEPLDAGSVADALAATRSAQLLRWDYPQQ' A
#
# COMPACT_ATOMS: atom_id res chain seq x y z
N MET A 1 3.99 -16.45 -1.82
CA MET A 1 2.88 -15.53 -1.49
C MET A 1 2.81 -14.51 -2.59
N THR A 2 1.61 -14.18 -3.05
CA THR A 2 1.39 -13.09 -4.01
C THR A 2 1.05 -11.84 -3.22
N LEU A 3 1.69 -10.71 -3.54
CA LEU A 3 1.39 -9.43 -2.93
C LEU A 3 0.44 -8.65 -3.83
N THR A 4 -0.39 -7.84 -3.19
CA THR A 4 -1.32 -6.89 -3.81
C THR A 4 -1.03 -5.50 -3.26
N ALA A 5 -1.38 -4.45 -4.01
CA ALA A 5 -1.27 -3.08 -3.50
C ALA A 5 -2.60 -2.64 -2.89
N TYR A 6 -2.52 -2.02 -1.72
CA TYR A 6 -3.66 -1.49 -0.98
C TYR A 6 -3.48 0.00 -0.75
N TRP A 7 -4.59 0.73 -0.81
CA TRP A 7 -4.69 2.11 -0.39
C TRP A 7 -5.27 2.20 1.01
N LEU A 8 -4.62 2.96 1.89
CA LEU A 8 -5.06 3.20 3.26
C LEU A 8 -4.55 4.56 3.73
N GLY A 9 -5.45 5.47 4.11
CA GLY A 9 -5.02 6.67 4.84
C GLY A 9 -4.06 7.58 4.08
N GLN A 10 -4.18 7.64 2.76
CA GLN A 10 -3.23 8.27 1.84
C GLN A 10 -1.90 7.54 1.68
N SER A 11 -1.84 6.24 1.92
CA SER A 11 -0.65 5.44 1.67
C SER A 11 -0.96 4.31 0.71
N ILE A 12 0.04 3.91 -0.08
CA ILE A 12 -0.01 2.70 -0.88
C ILE A 12 0.92 1.68 -0.23
N VAL A 13 0.40 0.51 0.09
CA VAL A 13 1.11 -0.56 0.79
C VAL A 13 1.03 -1.84 -0.03
N ALA A 14 2.17 -2.48 -0.26
CA ALA A 14 2.20 -3.86 -0.76
C ALA A 14 1.99 -4.81 0.40
N ALA A 15 1.04 -5.75 0.28
CA ALA A 15 0.74 -6.73 1.31
C ALA A 15 0.00 -7.94 0.71
N ALA A 16 0.03 -9.09 1.38
CA ALA A 16 -0.78 -10.24 0.97
C ALA A 16 -2.22 -10.16 1.51
N THR A 17 -2.43 -9.45 2.63
CA THR A 17 -3.75 -9.30 3.25
C THR A 17 -3.93 -7.90 3.88
N PRO A 18 -5.18 -7.46 4.12
CA PRO A 18 -5.47 -6.21 4.83
C PRO A 18 -4.87 -6.11 6.23
N GLU A 19 -4.73 -7.24 6.95
CA GLU A 19 -4.07 -7.28 8.27
C GLU A 19 -2.60 -6.89 8.17
N GLU A 20 -1.90 -7.36 7.14
CA GLU A 20 -0.51 -6.97 6.89
C GLU A 20 -0.39 -5.48 6.53
N VAL A 21 -1.39 -4.92 5.85
CA VAL A 21 -1.42 -3.47 5.55
C VAL A 21 -1.43 -2.65 6.83
N VAL A 22 -2.33 -2.98 7.76
CA VAL A 22 -2.41 -2.31 9.07
C VAL A 22 -1.11 -2.51 9.84
N ALA A 23 -0.58 -3.73 9.89
CA ALA A 23 0.68 -4.03 10.56
C ALA A 23 1.89 -3.27 9.98
N VAL A 24 1.89 -2.94 8.69
CA VAL A 24 2.88 -2.05 8.08
C VAL A 24 2.66 -0.62 8.55
N MET A 25 1.42 -0.12 8.50
CA MET A 25 1.10 1.27 8.90
C MET A 25 1.39 1.54 10.38
N GLU A 26 1.14 0.59 11.28
CA GLU A 26 1.42 0.73 12.72
C GLU A 26 2.92 0.86 13.05
N ARG A 27 3.82 0.57 12.10
CA ARG A 27 5.26 0.84 12.25
C ARG A 27 5.58 2.33 12.05
N HIS A 28 4.71 3.05 11.37
CA HIS A 28 4.89 4.45 10.99
C HIS A 28 3.95 5.39 11.76
N GLU A 29 2.79 4.89 12.17
CA GLU A 29 1.74 5.65 12.84
C GLU A 29 1.25 4.96 14.11
N PRO A 30 0.57 5.69 15.02
CA PRO A 30 0.10 5.11 16.27
C PRO A 30 -0.79 3.87 16.05
N PRO A 31 -0.61 2.81 16.87
CA PRO A 31 -1.43 1.61 16.76
C PRO A 31 -2.91 1.90 17.00
N GLY A 32 -3.78 1.18 16.30
CA GLY A 32 -5.23 1.38 16.35
C GLY A 32 -5.74 2.64 15.61
N ARG A 33 -4.86 3.41 14.93
CA ARG A 33 -5.30 4.49 14.04
C ARG A 33 -6.05 3.97 12.81
N TRP A 34 -5.63 2.82 12.30
CA TRP A 34 -6.17 2.21 11.08
C TRP A 34 -6.83 0.89 11.38
N LEU A 35 -7.90 0.60 10.62
CA LEU A 35 -8.63 -0.66 10.66
C LEU A 35 -8.47 -1.39 9.32
N THR A 36 -8.52 -2.71 9.34
CA THR A 36 -8.37 -3.55 8.14
C THR A 36 -9.45 -3.27 7.10
N GLU A 37 -10.67 -2.95 7.53
CA GLU A 37 -11.80 -2.58 6.67
C GLU A 37 -11.56 -1.29 5.87
N GLN A 38 -10.61 -0.46 6.29
CA GLN A 38 -10.23 0.77 5.57
C GLN A 38 -9.18 0.51 4.48
N ALA A 39 -8.53 -0.65 4.48
CA ALA A 39 -7.57 -1.02 3.45
C ALA A 39 -8.31 -1.47 2.20
N ARG A 40 -8.18 -0.69 1.12
CA ARG A 40 -8.82 -0.98 -0.17
C ARG A 40 -7.80 -1.48 -1.16
N GLU A 41 -8.04 -2.62 -1.79
CA GLU A 41 -7.20 -3.10 -2.89
C GLU A 41 -7.25 -2.15 -4.09
N LEU A 42 -6.09 -1.89 -4.71
CA LEU A 42 -5.98 -1.07 -5.91
C LEU A 42 -6.36 -1.88 -7.16
N THR A 43 -7.11 -1.24 -8.04
CA THR A 43 -7.45 -1.78 -9.37
C THR A 43 -6.27 -1.69 -10.33
N VAL A 44 -6.33 -2.43 -11.44
CA VAL A 44 -5.26 -2.42 -12.48
C VAL A 44 -4.99 -1.00 -13.00
N ASP A 45 -6.04 -0.20 -13.21
CA ASP A 45 -5.89 1.19 -13.65
C ASP A 45 -5.18 2.06 -12.61
N GLU A 46 -5.45 1.85 -11.32
CA GLU A 46 -4.76 2.53 -10.21
C GLU A 46 -3.32 2.05 -10.03
N LEU A 47 -3.01 0.80 -10.40
CA LEU A 47 -1.64 0.31 -10.40
C LEU A 47 -0.76 0.98 -11.47
N ALA A 48 -1.38 1.53 -12.53
CA ALA A 48 -0.66 2.30 -13.55
C ALA A 48 -0.24 3.69 -13.05
N GLU A 49 -0.65 4.10 -11.84
CA GLU A 49 -0.33 5.40 -11.31
C GLU A 49 1.18 5.57 -11.03
N PRO A 50 1.72 6.76 -11.33
CA PRO A 50 3.15 7.01 -11.20
C PRO A 50 3.58 7.21 -9.74
N LEU A 51 4.72 6.62 -9.43
CA LEU A 51 5.57 6.85 -8.26
C LEU A 51 6.86 7.56 -8.70
N ASP A 52 7.65 8.07 -7.76
CA ASP A 52 8.92 8.77 -8.06
C ASP A 52 9.92 7.90 -8.85
N ALA A 53 9.85 6.57 -8.68
CA ALA A 53 10.78 5.61 -9.26
C ALA A 53 10.16 4.66 -10.32
N GLY A 54 8.92 4.88 -10.75
CA GLY A 54 8.22 3.98 -11.67
C GLY A 54 6.71 3.99 -11.49
N SER A 55 6.00 2.92 -11.84
CA SER A 55 4.58 2.76 -11.49
C SER A 55 4.38 2.02 -10.16
N VAL A 56 3.17 2.08 -9.60
CA VAL A 56 2.79 1.21 -8.47
C VAL A 56 2.94 -0.27 -8.84
N ALA A 57 2.58 -0.64 -10.07
CA ALA A 57 2.75 -2.00 -10.58
C ALA A 57 4.22 -2.46 -10.57
N ASP A 58 5.15 -1.61 -11.01
CA ASP A 58 6.59 -1.93 -11.01
C ASP A 58 7.13 -2.07 -9.60
N ALA A 59 6.75 -1.16 -8.71
CA ALA A 59 7.15 -1.20 -7.30
C ALA A 59 6.60 -2.46 -6.60
N LEU A 60 5.35 -2.85 -6.87
CA LEU A 60 4.75 -4.08 -6.38
C LEU A 60 5.51 -5.31 -6.91
N ALA A 61 5.86 -5.35 -8.20
CA ALA A 61 6.58 -6.46 -8.82
C ALA A 61 8.01 -6.64 -8.28
N ALA A 62 8.67 -5.55 -7.91
CA ALA A 62 10.00 -5.56 -7.29
C ALA A 62 9.96 -5.99 -5.81
N THR A 63 8.80 -5.85 -5.16
CA THR A 63 8.62 -6.14 -3.73
C THR A 63 8.56 -7.65 -3.46
N ARG A 64 9.06 -8.06 -2.29
CA ARG A 64 9.09 -9.47 -1.83
C ARG A 64 8.38 -9.72 -0.50
N SER A 65 8.05 -8.66 0.24
CA SER A 65 7.40 -8.71 1.54
C SER A 65 6.49 -7.50 1.74
N ALA A 66 5.58 -7.56 2.72
CA ALA A 66 4.71 -6.44 3.02
C ALA A 66 5.52 -5.18 3.38
N GLN A 67 5.28 -4.08 2.68
CA GLN A 67 5.97 -2.81 2.86
C GLN A 67 5.19 -1.63 2.31
N LEU A 68 5.49 -0.44 2.83
CA LEU A 68 5.01 0.81 2.30
C LEU A 68 5.64 1.09 0.92
N LEU A 69 4.82 1.31 -0.10
CA LEU A 69 5.26 1.72 -1.44
C LEU A 69 5.27 3.24 -1.61
N ARG A 70 4.27 3.93 -1.05
CA ARG A 70 4.15 5.39 -1.11
C ARG A 70 3.41 5.95 0.10
N TRP A 71 3.86 7.13 0.55
CA TRP A 71 3.19 7.98 1.54
C TRP A 71 2.55 9.20 0.84
N ASP A 72 1.51 9.79 1.45
CA ASP A 72 0.78 10.99 0.97
C ASP A 72 0.21 10.91 -0.46
N TYR A 73 -0.64 9.91 -0.73
CA TYR A 73 -1.29 9.61 -2.01
C TYR A 73 -2.82 9.81 -2.00
N PRO A 74 -3.42 10.49 -3.00
CA PRO A 74 -2.78 11.27 -4.07
C PRO A 74 -2.21 12.60 -3.54
N GLN A 75 -1.15 13.12 -4.17
CA GLN A 75 -0.65 14.46 -3.86
C GLN A 75 -1.69 15.49 -4.29
N GLN A 76 -2.21 16.25 -3.32
CA GLN A 76 -3.04 17.43 -3.58
C GLN A 76 -2.19 18.62 -3.98
#